data_AF-A0A1Q7FJ21-F1
#
_entry.id   AF-A0A1Q7FJ21-F1
#
_cell.length_a   1.000
_cell.length_b   1.000
_cell.length_c   1.000
_cell.angle_alpha   90.00
_cell.angle_beta   90.00
_cell.angle_gamma   90.00
#
_symmetry.space_group_name_H-M   'P 1'
#
loop_
_entity.id
_entity.type
_entity.pdbx_description
1 polymer ?
#
loop_
_entity_poly.entity_id
_entity_poly.type
_entity_poly.pdbx_seq_one_letter_code
_entity_poly.pdbx_strand_id
1 'polypeptide(L)'
;MGTLSRAPAALDHDVALAIGIARRLRPPMKVFAYEVRRELGWKSLSRRAIYAWERGESRVPASALLAAAKVSDQSVDELLTRARRLDRMGLSPGE
;
A
#
# COMPACT_ATOMS: atom_id res chain seq x y z
N MET A 1 -18.71 -20.58 -3.51
CA MET A 1 -17.35 -20.14 -3.18
C MET A 1 -17.44 -19.11 -2.08
N GLY A 2 -17.15 -19.49 -0.84
CA GLY A 2 -17.32 -18.61 0.32
C GLY A 2 -16.24 -17.53 0.35
N THR A 3 -16.66 -16.27 0.42
CA THR A 3 -15.80 -15.17 0.86
C THR A 3 -15.46 -15.42 2.33
N LEU A 4 -14.30 -16.02 2.60
CA LEU A 4 -13.74 -16.04 3.94
C LEU A 4 -13.55 -14.58 4.37
N SER A 5 -14.44 -14.09 5.23
CA SER A 5 -14.35 -12.78 5.83
C SER A 5 -13.12 -12.77 6.73
N ARG A 6 -11.97 -12.33 6.18
CA ARG A 6 -10.73 -12.18 6.93
C ARG A 6 -10.93 -11.10 7.99
N ALA A 7 -10.36 -11.30 9.18
CA ALA A 7 -10.45 -10.32 10.26
C ALA A 7 -9.97 -8.93 9.78
N PRO A 8 -10.65 -7.83 10.16
CA PRO A 8 -10.32 -6.48 9.70
C PRO A 8 -8.85 -6.09 9.87
N ALA A 9 -8.23 -6.48 11.00
CA ALA A 9 -6.82 -6.22 11.28
C ALA A 9 -5.87 -6.84 10.25
N ALA A 10 -6.21 -8.03 9.74
CA ALA A 10 -5.38 -8.71 8.76
C ALA A 10 -5.58 -8.17 7.33
N LEU A 11 -6.73 -7.54 7.04
CA LEU A 11 -6.90 -6.74 5.83
C LEU A 11 -6.11 -5.44 5.90
N ASP A 12 -6.16 -4.71 7.03
CA ASP A 12 -5.40 -3.48 7.20
C ASP A 12 -3.88 -3.74 7.08
N HIS A 13 -3.41 -4.90 7.57
CA HIS A 13 -2.03 -5.34 7.38
C HIS A 13 -1.66 -5.61 5.91
N ASP A 14 -2.50 -6.36 5.17
CA ASP A 14 -2.30 -6.59 3.73
C ASP A 14 -2.19 -5.26 2.96
N VAL A 15 -3.03 -4.29 3.31
CA VAL A 15 -3.06 -2.98 2.65
C VAL A 15 -1.80 -2.17 2.99
N ALA A 16 -1.33 -2.21 4.23
CA ALA A 16 -0.07 -1.57 4.64
C ALA A 16 1.12 -2.15 3.83
N LEU A 17 1.20 -3.47 3.73
CA LEU A 17 2.20 -4.16 2.91
C LEU A 17 2.09 -3.78 1.42
N ALA A 18 0.87 -3.70 0.89
CA ALA A 18 0.60 -3.32 -0.50
C ALA A 18 1.17 -1.92 -0.83
N ILE A 19 1.01 -0.94 0.06
CA ILE A 19 1.62 0.39 -0.09
C ILE A 19 3.14 0.30 -0.12
N GLY A 20 3.74 -0.50 0.78
CA GLY A 20 5.19 -0.69 0.83
C GLY A 20 5.77 -1.35 -0.44
N ILE A 21 5.02 -2.27 -1.04
CA ILE A 21 5.35 -2.88 -2.34
C ILE A 21 5.26 -1.83 -3.46
N ALA A 22 4.13 -1.11 -3.56
CA ALA A 22 3.91 -0.09 -4.59
C ALA A 22 5.01 0.98 -4.58
N ARG A 23 5.39 1.48 -3.39
CA ARG A 23 6.49 2.44 -3.24
C ARG A 23 7.82 1.87 -3.77
N ARG A 24 8.12 0.60 -3.50
CA ARG A 24 9.38 -0.04 -3.95
C ARG A 24 9.44 -0.25 -5.45
N LEU A 25 8.30 -0.44 -6.10
CA LEU A 25 8.22 -0.47 -7.56
C LEU A 25 8.44 0.92 -8.18
N ARG A 26 8.21 1.99 -7.40
CA ARG A 26 8.36 3.39 -7.84
C ARG A 26 9.33 4.19 -6.95
N PRO A 27 10.62 3.79 -6.86
CA PRO A 27 11.59 4.58 -6.13
C PRO A 27 11.87 5.90 -6.87
N PRO A 28 12.27 6.98 -6.17
CA PRO A 28 12.45 7.11 -4.72
C PRO A 28 11.17 7.56 -3.98
N MET A 29 11.14 7.43 -2.64
CA MET A 29 10.01 7.83 -1.77
C MET A 29 9.45 9.23 -2.06
N LYS A 30 10.31 10.21 -2.37
CA LYS A 30 9.88 11.58 -2.70
C LYS A 30 9.02 11.64 -3.96
N VAL A 31 9.37 10.86 -4.98
CA VAL A 31 8.63 10.79 -6.25
C VAL A 31 7.31 10.08 -6.04
N PHE A 32 7.34 8.90 -5.41
CA PHE A 32 6.12 8.15 -5.09
C PHE A 32 5.11 9.00 -4.31
N ALA A 33 5.56 9.69 -3.25
CA ALA A 33 4.69 10.56 -2.45
C ALA A 33 4.08 11.71 -3.26
N TYR A 34 4.87 12.29 -4.17
CA TYR A 34 4.40 13.36 -5.05
C TYR A 34 3.35 12.86 -6.03
N GLU A 35 3.57 11.70 -6.66
CA GLU A 35 2.66 11.11 -7.64
C GLU A 35 1.35 10.66 -6.98
N VAL A 36 1.42 9.97 -5.83
CA VAL A 36 0.23 9.56 -5.07
C VAL A 36 -0.60 10.78 -4.66
N ARG A 37 0.05 11.84 -4.18
CA ARG A 37 -0.64 13.10 -3.85
C ARG A 37 -1.39 13.67 -5.06
N ARG A 38 -0.75 13.66 -6.24
CA ARG A 38 -1.34 14.16 -7.49
C ARG A 38 -2.54 13.33 -7.91
N GLU A 39 -2.43 11.99 -7.88
CA GLU A 39 -3.53 11.07 -8.21
C GLU A 39 -4.71 11.20 -7.24
N LEU A 40 -4.44 11.51 -5.96
CA LEU A 40 -5.48 11.75 -4.96
C LEU A 40 -6.17 13.11 -5.11
N GLY A 41 -5.61 14.05 -5.87
CA GLY A 41 -6.07 15.44 -5.90
C GLY A 41 -5.91 16.19 -4.57
N TRP A 42 -5.02 15.71 -3.69
CA TRP A 42 -4.84 16.30 -2.36
C TRP A 42 -3.91 17.50 -2.40
N LYS A 43 -4.22 18.52 -1.60
CA LYS A 43 -3.35 19.70 -1.44
C LYS A 43 -1.98 19.30 -0.88
N SER A 44 -1.96 18.41 0.10
CA SER A 44 -0.74 17.93 0.76
C SER A 44 -0.83 16.43 1.08
N LEU A 45 0.34 15.78 1.01
CA LEU A 45 0.57 14.43 1.52
C LEU A 45 2.03 14.36 1.95
N SER A 46 2.28 14.07 3.23
CA SER A 46 3.64 14.00 3.75
C SER A 46 4.24 12.61 3.52
N ARG A 47 5.56 12.53 3.33
CA ARG A 47 6.29 11.24 3.32
C ARG A 47 6.07 10.45 4.61
N ARG A 48 5.95 11.14 5.75
CA ARG A 48 5.66 10.54 7.05
C ARG A 48 4.31 9.83 7.08
N ALA A 49 3.29 10.39 6.42
CA ALA A 49 1.99 9.73 6.32
C ALA A 49 2.09 8.39 5.57
N ILE A 50 2.86 8.35 4.49
CA ILE A 50 3.09 7.10 3.74
C ILE A 50 3.88 6.09 4.58
N TYR A 51 4.92 6.51 5.30
CA TYR A 51 5.61 5.62 6.23
C TYR A 51 4.69 5.11 7.36
N ALA A 52 3.78 5.94 7.85
CA ALA A 52 2.80 5.53 8.85
C ALA A 52 1.80 4.51 8.28
N TRP A 53 1.44 4.61 6.99
CA TRP A 53 0.67 3.58 6.29
C TRP A 53 1.46 2.27 6.16
N GLU A 54 2.72 2.33 5.70
CA GLU A 54 3.56 1.14 5.52
C GLU A 54 3.78 0.36 6.83
N ARG A 55 3.89 1.07 7.95
CA ARG A 55 4.10 0.48 9.28
C ARG A 55 2.81 0.05 9.98
N GLY A 56 1.65 0.27 9.36
CA GLY A 56 0.35 0.01 9.99
C GLY A 56 0.03 0.92 11.19
N GLU A 57 0.79 2.02 11.37
CA GLU A 57 0.58 3.01 12.44
C GLU A 57 -0.66 3.88 12.19
N SER A 58 -1.12 3.93 10.93
CA SER A 58 -2.34 4.63 10.56
C SER A 58 -3.07 3.89 9.44
N ARG A 59 -4.39 3.98 9.45
CA ARG A 59 -5.22 3.32 8.45
C ARG A 59 -4.98 3.92 7.07
N VAL A 60 -4.87 3.05 6.06
CA VAL A 60 -4.71 3.45 4.67
C VAL A 60 -6.09 3.76 4.07
N PRO A 61 -6.32 4.96 3.53
CA PRO A 61 -7.54 5.24 2.79
C PRO A 61 -7.64 4.36 1.53
N ALA A 62 -8.84 3.86 1.21
CA ALA A 62 -9.04 3.06 -0.01
C ALA A 62 -8.61 3.81 -1.28
N SER A 63 -8.84 5.12 -1.33
CA SER A 63 -8.38 5.99 -2.42
C SER A 63 -6.85 6.05 -2.52
N ALA A 64 -6.14 5.97 -1.39
CA ALA A 64 -4.67 5.96 -1.38
C ALA A 64 -4.11 4.63 -1.91
N LEU A 65 -4.74 3.49 -1.59
CA LEU A 65 -4.39 2.21 -2.18
C LEU A 65 -4.60 2.21 -3.70
N LEU A 66 -5.73 2.75 -4.17
CA LEU A 66 -6.02 2.87 -5.60
C LEU A 66 -5.01 3.80 -6.31
N ALA A 67 -4.69 4.94 -5.70
CA ALA A 67 -3.69 5.86 -6.22
C ALA A 67 -2.30 5.23 -6.29
N ALA A 68 -1.88 4.52 -5.23
CA ALA A 68 -0.61 3.80 -5.20
C ALA A 68 -0.53 2.75 -6.31
N ALA A 69 -1.60 1.98 -6.52
CA ALA A 69 -1.70 1.00 -7.59
C ALA A 69 -1.45 1.65 -8.97
N LYS A 70 -2.17 2.73 -9.29
CA LYS A 70 -1.98 3.50 -10.53
C LYS A 70 -0.55 4.02 -10.71
N VAL A 71 0.01 4.62 -9.66
CA VAL A 71 1.38 5.19 -9.70
C VAL A 71 2.45 4.12 -9.93
N SER A 72 2.24 2.92 -9.39
CA SER A 72 3.14 1.78 -9.56
C SER A 72 2.88 0.94 -10.81
N ASP A 73 1.92 1.32 -11.65
CA ASP A 73 1.45 0.55 -12.82
C ASP A 73 1.08 -0.90 -12.46
N GLN A 74 0.32 -1.07 -11.37
CA GLN A 74 -0.19 -2.36 -10.90
C GLN A 74 -1.69 -2.26 -10.63
N SER A 75 -2.37 -3.39 -10.66
CA SER A 75 -3.73 -3.50 -10.11
C SER A 75 -3.70 -3.60 -8.58
N VAL A 76 -4.81 -3.21 -7.95
CA VAL A 76 -4.98 -3.39 -6.49
C VAL A 76 -4.90 -4.87 -6.11
N ASP A 77 -5.48 -5.75 -6.92
CA ASP A 77 -5.47 -7.19 -6.67
C ASP A 77 -4.07 -7.80 -6.75
N GLU A 78 -3.23 -7.35 -7.69
CA GLU A 78 -1.83 -7.78 -7.77
C GLU A 78 -1.03 -7.36 -6.53
N LEU A 79 -1.20 -6.12 -6.08
CA LEU A 79 -0.53 -5.63 -4.87
C LEU A 79 -0.96 -6.41 -3.62
N LEU A 80 -2.27 -6.64 -3.45
CA LEU A 80 -2.79 -7.41 -2.32
C LEU A 80 -2.37 -8.89 -2.38
N THR A 81 -2.32 -9.47 -3.57
CA THR A 81 -1.87 -10.85 -3.76
C THR A 81 -0.39 -11.00 -3.41
N ARG A 82 0.45 -10.04 -3.81
CA ARG A 82 1.87 -10.00 -3.42
C ARG A 82 2.04 -9.77 -1.92
N ALA A 83 1.27 -8.86 -1.32
CA ALA A 83 1.27 -8.61 0.12
C ALA A 83 0.98 -9.90 0.91
N ARG A 84 -0.10 -10.62 0.57
CA ARG A 84 -0.45 -11.90 1.19
C ARG A 84 0.59 -13.00 0.97
N ARG A 85 1.35 -12.93 -0.13
CA ARG A 85 2.44 -13.87 -0.37
C ARG A 85 3.63 -13.58 0.54
N LEU A 86 4.00 -12.32 0.72
CA LEU A 86 5.06 -11.89 1.62
C LEU A 86 4.72 -12.18 3.09
N ASP A 87 3.49 -11.84 3.51
CA ASP A 87 2.96 -12.11 4.85
C ASP A 87 3.08 -13.60 5.21
N ARG A 88 2.66 -14.50 4.30
CA ARG A 88 2.80 -15.96 4.48
C ARG A 88 4.24 -16.44 4.57
N MET A 89 5.19 -15.71 4.02
CA MET A 89 6.62 -16.02 4.08
C MET A 89 7.29 -15.41 5.32
N GLY A 90 6.57 -14.60 6.10
CA GLY A 90 7.15 -13.84 7.21
C GLY A 90 8.12 -12.75 6.74
N LEU A 91 8.01 -12.32 5.49
CA LEU A 91 8.92 -11.34 4.88
C LEU A 91 8.30 -9.96 4.89
N SER A 92 9.12 -8.97 5.24
CA SER A 92 8.77 -7.58 5.02
C SER A 92 9.10 -7.18 3.59
N PRO A 93 8.32 -6.28 2.97
CA PRO A 93 8.75 -5.62 1.76
C PRO A 93 10.13 -5.02 2.08
N GLY A 94 11.20 -5.47 1.39
CA GLY A 94 12.57 -4.99 1.56
C GLY A 94 13.60 -5.95 2.13
N GLU A 95 13.18 -7.11 2.61
CA GLU A 95 14.07 -8.25 2.90
C GLU A 95 14.32 -9.09 1.64
#